data_AF-A0A7S2T189-F1
#
_entry.id   AF-A0A7S2T189-F1
#
_cell.length_a   1.000
_cell.length_b   1.000
_cell.length_c   1.000
_cell.angle_alpha   90.00
_cell.angle_beta   90.00
_cell.angle_gamma   90.00
#
_symmetry.space_group_name_H-M   'P 1'
#
loop_
_entity.id
_entity.type
_entity.pdbx_description
1 polymer ?
#
loop_
_entity_poly.entity_id
_entity_poly.type
_entity_poly.pdbx_seq_one_letter_code
_entity_poly.pdbx_strand_id
1 'polypeptide(L)'
;GGKGSRRLRSDCDAMYTEKVEAVYPTTIQQRKKGARVLQALFDIIEKDGRLYDLLFDELGINFQDIRVSPDGSSAYIRWSAGEGCEDRAEAALGKSAGFLRRRLARSLPYRRAPSIVFVSDYLTEEESRMEDIFDRIAMENEEARKAERGPE
;
A
#
# COMPACT_ATOMS: atom_id res chain seq x y z
N GLY A 1 -9.53 -23.76 -23.88
CA GLY A 1 -10.39 -22.56 -23.80
C GLY A 1 -9.91 -21.63 -22.69
N GLY A 2 -8.93 -20.77 -22.97
CA GLY A 2 -8.23 -19.97 -21.95
C GLY A 2 -8.29 -18.45 -22.19
N LYS A 3 -9.44 -17.92 -22.62
CA LYS A 3 -9.60 -16.47 -22.92
C LYS A 3 -10.46 -15.69 -21.91
N GLY A 4 -11.13 -16.37 -20.96
CA GLY A 4 -12.02 -15.74 -19.98
C GLY A 4 -11.31 -15.11 -18.77
N SER A 5 -10.39 -15.86 -18.13
CA SER A 5 -9.74 -15.43 -16.87
C SER A 5 -8.79 -14.22 -17.04
N ARG A 6 -8.18 -14.05 -18.22
CA ARG A 6 -7.29 -12.92 -18.52
C ARG A 6 -8.04 -11.61 -18.77
N ARG A 7 -9.31 -11.67 -19.22
CA ARG A 7 -10.18 -10.50 -19.37
C ARG A 7 -10.75 -10.05 -18.03
N LEU A 8 -11.22 -11.00 -17.20
CA LEU A 8 -11.77 -10.71 -15.87
C LEU A 8 -10.75 -10.01 -14.95
N ARG A 9 -9.48 -10.45 -14.96
CA ARG A 9 -8.38 -9.76 -14.26
C ARG A 9 -8.14 -8.33 -14.79
N SER A 10 -8.18 -8.14 -16.12
CA SER A 10 -7.99 -6.82 -16.75
C SER A 10 -9.15 -5.86 -16.49
N ASP A 11 -10.37 -6.38 -16.42
CA ASP A 11 -11.58 -5.60 -16.18
C ASP A 11 -11.69 -5.23 -14.68
N CYS A 12 -11.26 -6.11 -13.76
CA CYS A 12 -11.10 -5.78 -12.33
C CYS A 12 -9.97 -4.76 -12.11
N ASP A 13 -8.83 -4.87 -12.80
CA ASP A 13 -7.69 -3.95 -12.68
C ASP A 13 -8.03 -2.54 -13.25
N ALA A 14 -8.85 -2.51 -14.31
CA ALA A 14 -9.44 -1.28 -14.85
C ALA A 14 -10.48 -0.67 -13.90
N MET A 15 -11.40 -1.49 -13.35
CA MET A 15 -12.40 -1.06 -12.35
C MET A 15 -11.75 -0.60 -11.03
N TYR A 16 -10.66 -1.24 -10.62
CA TYR A 16 -9.78 -0.90 -9.49
C TYR A 16 -9.09 0.46 -9.70
N THR A 17 -8.59 0.71 -10.91
CA THR A 17 -7.99 2.00 -11.24
C THR A 17 -9.04 3.10 -11.36
N GLU A 18 -10.15 2.85 -12.06
CA GLU A 18 -11.24 3.81 -12.23
C GLU A 18 -11.93 4.18 -10.92
N LYS A 19 -12.27 3.22 -10.05
CA LYS A 19 -12.93 3.54 -8.76
C LYS A 19 -12.00 4.28 -7.81
N VAL A 20 -10.73 3.89 -7.70
CA VAL A 20 -9.80 4.57 -6.78
C VAL A 20 -9.37 5.93 -7.34
N GLU A 21 -9.27 6.10 -8.67
CA GLU A 21 -9.08 7.44 -9.28
C GLU A 21 -10.34 8.31 -9.23
N ALA A 22 -11.55 7.73 -9.32
CA ALA A 22 -12.82 8.46 -9.24
C ALA A 22 -13.15 8.90 -7.81
N VAL A 23 -12.75 8.13 -6.79
CA VAL A 23 -12.95 8.50 -5.38
C VAL A 23 -11.94 9.56 -4.92
N TYR A 24 -10.67 9.51 -5.37
CA TYR A 24 -9.73 10.64 -5.27
C TYR A 24 -8.60 10.58 -6.33
N PRO A 25 -8.53 11.51 -7.31
CA PRO A 25 -7.33 11.64 -8.12
C PRO A 25 -6.16 12.07 -7.22
N THR A 26 -5.08 11.28 -7.21
CA THR A 26 -3.92 11.60 -6.35
C THR A 26 -3.33 12.93 -6.75
N THR A 27 -3.32 13.89 -5.82
CA THR A 27 -2.72 15.21 -6.06
C THR A 27 -1.22 15.08 -6.35
N ILE A 28 -0.65 16.09 -7.01
CA ILE A 28 0.81 16.16 -7.24
C ILE A 28 1.60 16.01 -5.93
N GLN A 29 1.07 16.53 -4.81
CA GLN A 29 1.69 16.40 -3.50
C GLN A 29 1.66 14.95 -2.98
N GLN A 30 0.53 14.26 -3.12
CA GLN A 30 0.42 12.84 -2.72
C GLN A 30 1.35 11.96 -3.55
N ARG A 31 1.45 12.18 -4.87
CA ARG A 31 2.40 11.45 -5.74
C ARG A 31 3.85 11.69 -5.32
N LYS A 32 4.22 12.95 -5.06
CA LYS A 32 5.56 13.31 -4.56
C LYS A 32 5.85 12.69 -3.20
N LYS A 33 4.86 12.63 -2.31
CA LYS A 33 5.00 12.00 -0.98
C LYS A 33 5.12 10.48 -1.10
N GLY A 34 4.32 9.84 -1.95
CA GLY A 34 4.39 8.42 -2.25
C GLY A 34 5.77 8.04 -2.79
N ALA A 35 6.25 8.73 -3.83
CA ALA A 35 7.58 8.49 -4.39
C ALA A 35 8.70 8.59 -3.33
N ARG A 36 8.62 9.58 -2.42
CA ARG A 36 9.58 9.71 -1.31
C ARG A 36 9.48 8.59 -0.28
N VAL A 37 8.26 8.15 0.05
CA VAL A 37 8.06 7.01 0.96
C VAL A 37 8.64 5.74 0.35
N LEU A 38 8.37 5.48 -0.93
CA LEU A 38 8.85 4.31 -1.64
C LEU A 38 10.38 4.31 -1.75
N GLN A 39 10.98 5.45 -2.14
CA GLN A 39 12.44 5.58 -2.18
C GLN A 39 13.05 5.32 -0.80
N ALA A 40 12.54 5.97 0.24
CA ALA A 40 13.06 5.80 1.59
C ALA A 40 12.90 4.36 2.09
N LEU A 41 11.82 3.67 1.68
CA LEU A 41 11.59 2.27 2.00
C LEU A 41 12.67 1.39 1.37
N PHE A 42 12.94 1.55 0.07
CA PHE A 42 14.02 0.84 -0.61
C PHE A 42 15.38 1.12 0.03
N ASP A 43 15.71 2.38 0.30
CA ASP A 43 16.97 2.75 0.95
C ASP A 43 17.13 2.09 2.34
N ILE A 44 16.03 1.88 3.07
CA ILE A 44 16.03 1.22 4.37
C ILE A 44 16.26 -0.28 4.22
N ILE A 45 15.57 -0.92 3.27
CA ILE A 45 15.67 -2.36 3.02
C ILE A 45 17.07 -2.69 2.50
N GLU A 46 17.58 -1.94 1.53
CA GLU A 46 18.91 -2.15 0.94
C GLU A 46 20.04 -2.02 1.97
N LYS A 47 19.92 -1.09 2.93
CA LYS A 47 20.88 -0.97 4.03
C LYS A 47 20.86 -2.14 5.01
N ASP A 48 19.78 -2.92 5.02
CA ASP A 48 19.66 -4.14 5.80
C ASP A 48 19.76 -5.34 4.85
N GLY A 49 20.99 -5.72 4.49
CA GLY A 49 21.24 -6.76 3.48
C GLY A 49 20.48 -8.07 3.74
N ARG A 50 20.28 -8.47 5.01
CA ARG A 50 19.48 -9.66 5.33
C ARG A 50 18.01 -9.50 4.96
N LEU A 51 17.46 -8.30 5.18
CA LEU A 51 16.08 -8.01 4.79
C LEU A 51 15.97 -7.89 3.27
N TYR A 52 16.97 -7.32 2.60
CA TYR A 52 17.03 -7.28 1.15
C TYR A 52 17.01 -8.69 0.54
N ASP A 53 17.94 -9.55 0.95
CA ASP A 53 18.06 -10.92 0.46
C ASP A 53 16.75 -11.70 0.70
N LEU A 54 16.18 -11.57 1.90
CA LEU A 54 14.91 -12.23 2.23
C LEU A 54 13.75 -11.74 1.36
N LEU A 55 13.54 -10.43 1.25
CA LEU A 55 12.34 -9.90 0.59
C LEU A 55 12.44 -10.04 -0.93
N PHE A 56 13.59 -9.70 -1.51
CA PHE A 56 13.72 -9.60 -2.96
C PHE A 56 14.29 -10.87 -3.60
N ASP A 57 15.32 -11.49 -3.02
CA ASP A 57 15.99 -12.62 -3.65
C ASP A 57 15.30 -13.96 -3.31
N GLU A 58 14.93 -14.16 -2.04
CA GLU A 58 14.30 -15.42 -1.61
C GLU A 58 12.79 -15.46 -1.89
N LEU A 59 12.08 -14.38 -1.57
CA LEU A 59 10.61 -14.33 -1.67
C LEU A 59 10.10 -13.73 -2.99
N GLY A 60 10.98 -13.10 -3.77
CA GLY A 60 10.62 -12.50 -5.05
C GLY A 60 9.60 -11.37 -4.92
N ILE A 61 9.64 -10.59 -3.83
CA ILE A 61 8.68 -9.52 -3.61
C ILE A 61 8.89 -8.39 -4.63
N ASN A 62 7.81 -7.93 -5.25
CA ASN A 62 7.82 -6.79 -6.14
C ASN A 62 6.81 -5.73 -5.67
N PHE A 63 7.28 -4.49 -5.45
CA PHE A 63 6.42 -3.35 -5.13
C PHE A 63 5.97 -2.65 -6.42
N GLN A 64 4.67 -2.65 -6.68
CA GLN A 64 4.13 -2.24 -7.98
C GLN A 64 3.62 -0.79 -7.98
N ASP A 65 2.89 -0.41 -6.93
CA ASP A 65 2.26 0.90 -6.84
C ASP A 65 2.22 1.38 -5.39
N ILE A 66 2.18 2.71 -5.21
CA ILE A 66 2.04 3.35 -3.92
C ILE A 66 1.01 4.48 -3.98
N ARG A 67 0.02 4.41 -3.09
CA ARG A 67 -0.98 5.47 -2.90
C ARG A 67 -0.90 6.02 -1.50
N VAL A 68 -0.97 7.35 -1.39
CA VAL A 68 -0.96 8.05 -0.11
C VAL A 68 -2.36 8.59 0.16
N SER A 69 -2.88 8.35 1.36
CA SER A 69 -4.21 8.83 1.78
C SER A 69 -4.32 10.37 1.65
N PRO A 70 -5.54 10.93 1.48
CA PRO A 70 -5.73 12.38 1.35
C PRO A 70 -5.18 13.21 2.51
N ASP A 71 -5.19 12.66 3.72
CA ASP A 71 -4.60 13.26 4.92
C ASP A 71 -3.09 13.01 5.06
N GLY A 72 -2.51 12.17 4.20
CA GLY A 72 -1.12 11.78 4.19
C GLY A 72 -0.69 10.95 5.40
N SER A 73 -1.63 10.35 6.14
CA SER A 73 -1.35 9.52 7.33
C SER A 73 -1.01 8.07 7.00
N SER A 74 -1.41 7.58 5.82
CA SER A 74 -1.20 6.21 5.37
C SER A 74 -0.62 6.16 3.96
N ALA A 75 0.26 5.19 3.74
CA ALA A 75 0.84 4.84 2.45
C ALA A 75 0.53 3.37 2.18
N TYR A 76 -0.27 3.12 1.15
CA TYR A 76 -0.69 1.80 0.71
C TYR A 76 0.23 1.36 -0.41
N ILE A 77 0.93 0.24 -0.20
CA ILE A 77 1.91 -0.30 -1.13
C ILE A 77 1.38 -1.61 -1.66
N ARG A 78 1.14 -1.65 -2.97
CA ARG A 78 0.70 -2.85 -3.67
C ARG A 78 1.91 -3.72 -3.98
N TRP A 79 1.79 -5.01 -3.72
CA TRP A 79 2.90 -5.94 -3.89
C TRP A 79 2.46 -7.31 -4.42
N SER A 80 3.41 -8.00 -5.05
CA SER A 80 3.32 -9.41 -5.41
C SER A 80 4.59 -10.16 -4.96
N ALA A 81 4.57 -11.49 -5.00
CA ALA A 81 5.69 -12.34 -4.66
C ALA A 81 5.97 -13.37 -5.76
N GLY A 82 7.08 -14.10 -5.63
CA GLY A 82 7.33 -15.29 -6.43
C GLY A 82 6.23 -16.33 -6.24
N GLU A 83 5.98 -17.14 -7.27
CA GLU A 83 4.97 -18.20 -7.25
C GLU A 83 5.21 -19.20 -6.10
N GLY A 84 4.22 -19.37 -5.22
CA GLY A 84 4.31 -20.25 -4.05
C GLY A 84 5.03 -19.63 -2.83
N CYS A 85 5.30 -18.34 -2.86
CA CYS A 85 5.92 -17.57 -1.78
C CYS A 85 4.96 -16.57 -1.11
N GLU A 86 3.70 -16.50 -1.52
CA GLU A 86 2.72 -15.48 -1.12
C GLU A 86 2.54 -15.40 0.41
N ASP A 87 2.18 -16.50 1.07
CA ASP A 87 1.98 -16.53 2.53
C ASP A 87 3.26 -16.19 3.31
N ARG A 88 4.42 -16.61 2.78
CA ARG A 88 5.72 -16.36 3.40
C ARG A 88 6.11 -14.88 3.25
N ALA A 89 5.83 -14.29 2.09
CA ALA A 89 6.01 -12.88 1.82
C ALA A 89 5.11 -12.02 2.70
N GLU A 90 3.83 -12.36 2.83
CA GLU A 90 2.91 -11.64 3.71
C GLU A 90 3.39 -11.68 5.17
N ALA A 91 3.78 -12.86 5.67
CA ALA A 91 4.32 -12.99 7.01
C ALA A 91 5.63 -12.20 7.21
N ALA A 92 6.52 -12.16 6.22
CA ALA A 92 7.78 -11.42 6.27
C ALA A 92 7.55 -9.90 6.26
N LEU A 93 6.64 -9.41 5.43
CA LEU A 93 6.21 -8.01 5.39
C LEU A 93 5.53 -7.60 6.70
N GLY A 94 4.65 -8.44 7.24
CA GLY A 94 3.99 -8.20 8.53
C GLY A 94 5.00 -8.10 9.69
N LYS A 95 5.98 -9.02 9.75
CA LYS A 95 7.05 -8.99 10.77
C LYS A 95 7.97 -7.77 10.62
N SER A 96 8.26 -7.34 9.39
CA SER A 96 9.15 -6.20 9.12
C SER A 96 8.45 -4.85 9.22
N ALA A 97 7.12 -4.78 9.15
CA ALA A 97 6.34 -3.53 9.14
C ALA A 97 6.69 -2.58 10.29
N GLY A 98 6.83 -3.09 11.53
CA GLY A 98 7.18 -2.27 12.69
C GLY A 98 8.59 -1.70 12.63
N PHE A 99 9.54 -2.48 12.10
CA PHE A 99 10.92 -2.04 11.86
C PHE A 99 10.96 -0.95 10.78
N LEU A 100 10.33 -1.22 9.63
CA LEU A 100 10.29 -0.32 8.48
C LEU A 100 9.63 1.02 8.85
N ARG A 101 8.48 0.98 9.54
CA ARG A 101 7.79 2.18 10.04
C ARG A 101 8.70 3.03 10.91
N ARG A 102 9.41 2.42 11.86
CA ARG A 102 10.31 3.15 12.78
C ARG A 102 11.48 3.79 12.02
N ARG A 103 12.02 3.12 11.02
CA ARG A 103 13.10 3.65 10.18
C ARG A 103 12.60 4.78 9.29
N LEU A 104 11.42 4.66 8.69
CA LEU A 104 10.81 5.70 7.86
C LEU A 104 10.50 6.97 8.62
N ALA A 105 10.03 6.84 9.87
CA ALA A 105 9.81 7.99 10.74
C ALA A 105 11.08 8.83 10.98
N ARG A 106 12.26 8.23 10.81
CA ARG A 106 13.56 8.91 10.95
C ARG A 106 14.15 9.39 9.63
N SER A 107 13.80 8.75 8.52
CA SER A 107 14.35 9.09 7.19
C SER A 107 13.54 10.13 6.43
N LEU A 108 12.22 10.20 6.68
CA LEU A 108 11.35 11.12 5.97
C LEU A 108 11.37 12.52 6.59
N PRO A 109 11.36 13.60 5.79
CA PRO A 109 11.38 14.98 6.27
C PRO A 109 10.00 15.47 6.76
N TYR A 110 9.11 14.56 7.17
CA TYR A 110 7.73 14.87 7.54
C TYR A 110 7.54 14.90 9.05
N ARG A 111 6.74 15.84 9.55
CA ARG A 111 6.35 15.91 10.97
C ARG A 111 5.74 14.58 11.48
N ARG A 112 4.97 13.91 10.62
CA ARG A 112 4.42 12.58 10.86
C ARG A 112 4.65 11.74 9.60
N ALA A 113 5.48 10.71 9.72
CA ALA A 113 5.62 9.72 8.65
C ALA A 113 4.31 8.92 8.50
N PRO A 114 3.91 8.60 7.26
CA PRO A 114 2.74 7.77 7.05
C PRO A 114 2.97 6.36 7.59
N SER A 115 1.90 5.72 8.06
CA SER A 115 1.89 4.28 8.31
C SER A 115 1.96 3.53 6.97
N ILE A 116 2.76 2.47 6.87
CA ILE A 116 2.72 1.61 5.69
C ILE A 116 1.67 0.53 5.89
N VAL A 117 0.89 0.30 4.84
CA VAL A 117 -0.01 -0.83 4.71
C VAL A 117 0.38 -1.58 3.43
N PHE A 118 0.74 -2.86 3.56
CA PHE A 118 1.06 -3.73 2.45
C PHE A 118 -0.23 -4.39 1.94
N VAL A 119 -0.50 -4.27 0.65
CA VAL A 119 -1.71 -4.79 0.00
C VAL A 119 -1.29 -5.82 -1.03
N SER A 120 -1.64 -7.09 -0.78
CA SER A 120 -1.35 -8.20 -1.69
C SER A 120 -2.27 -8.16 -2.91
N ASP A 121 -1.72 -8.46 -4.08
CA ASP A 121 -2.49 -8.64 -5.33
C ASP A 121 -3.33 -9.93 -5.38
N TYR A 122 -3.12 -10.87 -4.46
CA TYR A 122 -3.69 -12.23 -4.54
C TYR A 122 -5.05 -12.38 -3.84
N LEU A 123 -5.69 -11.28 -3.47
CA LEU A 123 -6.93 -11.34 -2.72
C LEU A 123 -7.99 -12.11 -3.47
N THR A 124 -8.37 -13.24 -2.88
CA THR A 124 -9.49 -14.05 -3.36
C THR A 124 -10.79 -13.27 -3.16
N GLU A 125 -11.85 -13.63 -3.89
CA GLU A 125 -13.16 -12.92 -3.85
C GLU A 125 -13.72 -12.75 -2.42
N GLU A 126 -13.36 -13.63 -1.47
CA GLU A 126 -13.71 -13.55 -0.04
C GLU A 126 -12.98 -12.42 0.73
N GLU A 127 -11.80 -12.01 0.24
CA GLU A 127 -10.92 -10.98 0.80
C GLU A 127 -11.05 -9.62 0.09
N SER A 128 -11.90 -9.52 -0.94
CA SER A 128 -12.38 -8.25 -1.50
C SER A 128 -13.05 -7.34 -0.46
N ARG A 129 -13.33 -7.87 0.74
CA ARG A 129 -13.66 -7.06 1.94
C ARG A 129 -12.53 -6.14 2.41
N MET A 130 -11.34 -6.15 1.80
CA MET A 130 -10.40 -5.05 1.97
C MET A 130 -10.89 -3.74 1.34
N GLU A 131 -11.81 -3.77 0.37
CA GLU A 131 -12.52 -2.57 -0.10
C GLU A 131 -13.33 -1.95 1.03
N ASP A 132 -14.01 -2.76 1.85
CA ASP A 132 -14.70 -2.27 3.05
C ASP A 132 -13.70 -1.65 4.04
N ILE A 133 -12.47 -2.15 4.12
CA ILE A 133 -11.44 -1.58 5.01
C ILE A 133 -10.91 -0.25 4.47
N PHE A 134 -10.64 -0.13 3.17
CA PHE A 134 -10.21 1.13 2.55
C PHE A 134 -11.31 2.20 2.61
N ASP A 135 -12.56 1.83 2.34
CA ASP A 135 -13.72 2.72 2.40
C ASP A 135 -14.05 3.11 3.84
N ARG A 136 -14.04 2.16 4.79
CA ARG A 136 -14.31 2.43 6.20
C ARG A 136 -13.24 3.32 6.84
N ILE A 137 -11.96 3.09 6.55
CA ILE A 137 -10.87 3.95 7.04
C ILE A 137 -10.96 5.35 6.41
N ALA A 138 -11.36 5.47 5.14
CA ALA A 138 -11.59 6.77 4.51
C ALA A 138 -12.78 7.53 5.14
N MET A 139 -13.89 6.82 5.37
CA MET A 139 -15.10 7.37 5.99
C MET A 139 -14.87 7.82 7.44
N GLU A 140 -14.23 6.99 8.27
CA GLU A 140 -13.96 7.33 9.68
C GLU A 140 -13.05 8.57 9.80
N ASN A 141 -12.07 8.73 8.90
CA ASN A 141 -11.19 9.90 8.91
C ASN A 141 -11.88 11.18 8.42
N GLU A 142 -12.83 11.08 7.49
CA GLU A 142 -13.64 12.22 7.01
C GLU A 142 -14.66 12.65 8.08
N GLU A 143 -15.29 11.70 8.77
CA GLU A 143 -16.19 11.97 9.89
C GLU A 143 -15.46 12.63 11.06
N ALA A 144 -14.27 12.16 11.41
CA ALA A 144 -13.41 12.79 12.43
C ALA A 144 -13.06 14.25 12.07
N ARG A 145 -12.77 14.54 10.80
CA ARG A 145 -12.52 15.91 10.33
C ARG A 145 -13.76 16.80 10.40
N LYS A 146 -14.94 16.28 10.06
CA LYS A 146 -16.20 17.03 10.13
C LYS A 146 -16.57 17.34 11.58
N ALA A 147 -16.31 16.41 12.50
CA ALA A 147 -16.51 16.61 13.93
C ALA A 147 -15.56 17.67 14.52
N GLU A 148 -14.30 17.71 14.08
CA GLU A 148 -13.32 18.73 14.50
C GLU A 148 -13.61 20.13 13.91
N ARG A 149 -14.37 20.22 12.81
CA ARG A 149 -14.67 21.50 12.15
C ARG A 149 -15.84 22.28 12.77
N GLY A 150 -16.67 21.65 13.61
CA GLY A 150 -17.84 22.27 14.27
C GLY A 150 -18.92 22.76 13.28
N PRO A 151 -20.21 22.81 13.65
CA PRO A 151 -21.19 23.53 12.84
C PRO A 151 -20.90 25.03 12.95
N GLU A 152 -20.83 25.74 11.81
CA GLU A 152 -20.85 27.21 11.79
C GLU A 152 -22.12 27.77 12.45
#